data_AF-A0A354T838-F1
#
_entry.id   AF-A0A354T838-F1
#
_cell.length_a   1.000
_cell.length_b   1.000
_cell.length_c   1.000
_cell.angle_alpha   90.00
_cell.angle_beta   90.00
_cell.angle_gamma   90.00
#
_symmetry.space_group_name_H-M   'P 1'
#
loop_
_entity.id
_entity.type
_entity.pdbx_description
1 polymer ?
#
loop_
_entity_poly.entity_id
_entity_poly.type
_entity_poly.pdbx_seq_one_letter_code
_entity_poly.pdbx_strand_id
1 'polypeptide(L)' 'MTCEHSYLSWRIWAVYAALFGIAIPWYWPAEDARMLFGFPLWVVVSIAGSFGISCFTAWLFVKRWPADEDGEDEA' A
#
# COMPACT_ATOMS: atom_id res chain seq x y z
N MET A 1 5.38 24.32 -21.25
CA MET A 1 4.32 23.32 -21.02
C MET A 1 4.81 22.30 -19.99
N THR A 2 5.14 22.77 -18.79
CA THR A 2 5.49 21.91 -17.67
C THR A 2 4.24 21.83 -16.84
N CYS A 3 3.48 20.74 -17.01
CA CYS A 3 2.36 20.47 -16.12
C CYS A 3 2.91 20.53 -14.70
N GLU A 4 2.42 21.48 -13.91
CA GLU A 4 2.48 21.44 -12.45
C GLU A 4 1.86 20.11 -12.06
N HIS A 5 2.72 19.10 -11.96
CA HIS A 5 2.34 17.79 -11.50
C HIS A 5 2.07 18.02 -10.02
N SER A 6 0.82 18.27 -9.68
CA SER A 6 0.33 18.26 -8.31
C SER A 6 0.47 16.82 -7.82
N TYR A 7 1.71 16.48 -7.44
CA TYR A 7 2.13 15.22 -6.87
C TYR A 7 1.38 15.11 -5.55
N LEU A 8 0.34 14.29 -5.49
CA LEU A 8 -0.16 13.74 -4.24
C LEU A 8 0.96 12.82 -3.69
N SER A 9 2.05 13.45 -3.21
CA SER A 9 3.40 12.92 -2.96
C SER A 9 3.88 11.82 -3.91
N TRP A 10 4.82 12.11 -4.82
CA TRP A 10 5.59 11.10 -5.58
C TRP A 10 6.03 9.90 -4.73
N ARG A 11 6.33 10.15 -3.45
CA ARG A 11 6.66 9.15 -2.41
C ARG A 11 5.53 8.13 -2.19
N ILE A 12 4.26 8.54 -2.17
CA ILE A 12 3.09 7.65 -2.05
C ILE A 12 3.03 6.71 -3.24
N TRP A 13 3.18 7.25 -4.45
CA TRP A 13 3.22 6.46 -5.68
C TRP A 13 4.39 5.46 -5.69
N ALA A 14 5.58 5.87 -5.26
CA ALA A 14 6.73 4.98 -5.13
C ALA A 14 6.47 3.82 -4.14
N VAL A 15 5.81 4.10 -3.01
CA VAL A 15 5.43 3.07 -2.02
C VAL A 15 4.39 2.10 -2.60
N TYR A 16 3.35 2.60 -3.28
CA TYR A 16 2.38 1.75 -3.96
C TYR A 16 3.03 0.89 -5.04
N ALA A 17 3.92 1.45 -5.86
CA ALA A 17 4.64 0.70 -6.89
C ALA A 17 5.51 -0.41 -6.29
N ALA A 18 6.21 -0.14 -5.18
CA ALA A 18 6.97 -1.15 -4.46
C ALA A 18 6.06 -2.24 -3.88
N LEU A 19 4.94 -1.87 -3.23
CA LEU A 19 3.97 -2.82 -2.69
C LEU A 19 3.35 -3.71 -3.78
N PHE A 20 2.99 -3.13 -4.93
CA PHE A 20 2.49 -3.89 -6.08
C PHE A 20 3.55 -4.82 -6.67
N GLY A 21 4.79 -4.35 -6.80
CA GLY A 21 5.91 -5.16 -7.27
C GLY A 21 6.26 -6.34 -6.35
N ILE A 22 5.96 -6.22 -5.05
CA ILE A 22 6.09 -7.32 -4.08
C ILE A 22 4.88 -8.24 -4.14
N ALA A 23 3.66 -7.68 -4.19
CA ALA A 23 2.40 -8.42 -4.16
C ALA A 23 2.20 -9.30 -5.40
N ILE A 24 2.75 -8.91 -6.54
CA ILE A 24 2.73 -9.68 -7.77
C ILE A 24 4.10 -10.36 -7.90
N PRO A 25 4.23 -11.67 -7.67
CA PRO A 25 5.50 -12.36 -7.69
C PRO A 25 5.97 -12.67 -9.12
N TRP A 26 6.13 -11.62 -9.94
CA TRP A 26 6.65 -11.68 -11.31
C TRP A 26 8.13 -12.08 -11.40
N TYR A 27 8.84 -11.96 -10.28
CA TYR A 27 10.25 -12.32 -10.13
C TYR A 27 10.48 -13.80 -9.80
N TRP A 28 9.42 -14.57 -9.49
CA TRP A 28 9.57 -15.99 -9.20
C TRP A 28 9.45 -16.85 -10.45
N PRO A 29 10.24 -17.94 -10.54
CA PRO A 29 10.09 -18.91 -11.61
C PRO A 29 8.75 -19.65 -11.47
N ALA A 30 8.14 -20.00 -12.60
CA ALA A 30 6.82 -20.64 -12.64
C ALA A 30 6.76 -22.00 -11.91
N GLU A 31 7.91 -22.61 -11.65
CA GLU A 31 8.08 -23.89 -10.94
C GLU A 31 8.37 -23.75 -9.44
N ASP A 32 8.30 -22.55 -8.85
CA ASP A 32 8.56 -22.34 -7.43
C ASP A 32 7.40 -22.91 -6.57
N ALA A 33 7.46 -24.21 -6.30
CA ALA A 33 6.49 -24.98 -5.51
C ALA A 33 6.74 -24.89 -3.99
N ARG A 34 7.35 -23.80 -3.51
CA ARG A 34 7.55 -23.61 -2.07
C ARG A 34 6.21 -23.49 -1.39
N MET A 35 5.84 -24.52 -0.63
CA MET A 35 4.62 -24.54 0.17
C MET A 35 4.92 -24.09 1.59
N LEU A 36 4.14 -23.14 2.09
CA LEU A 36 4.23 -22.58 3.44
C LEU A 36 2.82 -22.63 4.05
N PHE A 37 2.67 -23.31 5.20
CA PHE A 37 1.36 -23.62 5.81
C PHE A 37 0.35 -24.35 4.89
N GLY A 38 0.83 -25.08 3.88
CA GLY A 38 -0.04 -25.79 2.91
C GLY A 38 -0.51 -24.92 1.73
N PHE A 39 -0.13 -23.64 1.69
CA PHE A 39 -0.37 -22.75 0.57
C PHE A 39 0.94 -22.46 -0.19
N PRO A 40 0.86 -22.16 -1.49
CA PRO A 40 2.03 -21.66 -2.22
C PRO A 40 2.54 -20.36 -1.59
N LEU A 41 3.86 -20.20 -1.51
CA LEU A 41 4.49 -19.00 -0.92
C LEU A 41 4.05 -17.71 -1.62
N TRP A 42 3.81 -17.79 -2.93
CA TRP A 42 3.27 -16.70 -3.75
C TRP A 42 1.90 -16.21 -3.25
N VAL A 43 1.03 -17.10 -2.80
CA VAL A 43 -0.27 -16.73 -2.23
C VAL A 43 -0.09 -15.95 -0.93
N VAL A 44 0.78 -16.42 -0.04
CA VAL A 44 1.07 -15.75 1.24
C VAL A 44 1.65 -14.35 1.00
N VAL A 45 2.58 -14.21 0.04
CA VAL A 45 3.17 -12.93 -0.33
C VAL A 45 2.14 -11.98 -0.94
N SER A 46 1.26 -12.46 -1.83
CA SER A 46 0.19 -11.64 -2.41
C SER A 46 -0.83 -11.18 -1.36
N ILE A 47 -1.18 -12.02 -0.39
CA ILE A 47 -2.05 -11.65 0.74
C ILE A 47 -1.37 -10.59 1.61
N ALA A 48 -0.10 -10.80 1.98
CA ALA A 48 0.66 -9.85 2.79
C ALA A 48 0.82 -8.50 2.06
N GLY A 49 1.08 -8.52 0.75
CA GLY A 49 1.15 -7.32 -0.09
C GLY A 49 -0.18 -6.57 -0.13
N SER A 50 -1.29 -7.29 -0.35
CA SER A 50 -2.64 -6.70 -0.36
C SER A 50 -3.02 -6.11 0.99
N PHE A 51 -2.67 -6.79 2.08
CA PHE A 51 -2.85 -6.30 3.44
C PHE A 51 -2.02 -5.02 3.69
N GLY A 52 -0.75 -5.02 3.28
CA GLY A 52 0.13 -3.86 3.37
C GLY A 52 -0.40 -2.65 2.60
N ILE A 53 -0.93 -2.86 1.39
CA ILE A 53 -1.60 -1.82 0.60
C ILE A 53 -2.79 -1.26 1.38
N SER A 54 -3.68 -2.12 1.87
CA SER A 54 -4.88 -1.71 2.60
C SER A 54 -4.55 -0.91 3.87
N CYS A 55 -3.58 -1.38 4.68
CA CYS A 55 -3.10 -0.65 5.85
C CYS A 55 -2.47 0.69 5.47
N PHE A 56 -1.68 0.74 4.40
CA PHE A 56 -1.07 1.99 3.93
C PHE A 56 -2.13 2.98 3.46
N THR A 57 -3.16 2.52 2.74
CA THR A 57 -4.32 3.34 2.37
C THR A 57 -5.02 3.89 3.61
N ALA A 58 -5.37 3.04 4.57
CA ALA A 58 -6.03 3.44 5.81
C ALA A 58 -5.20 4.45 6.61
N TRP A 59 -3.89 4.22 6.73
CA TRP A 59 -2.98 5.15 7.40
C TRP A 59 -2.88 6.51 6.67
N LEU A 60 -2.89 6.50 5.34
CA LEU A 60 -2.94 7.72 4.53
C LEU A 60 -4.20 8.52 4.81
N PHE A 61 -5.35 7.84 4.89
CA PHE A 61 -6.60 8.48 5.28
C PHE A 61 -6.49 9.09 6.68
N VAL A 62 -6.08 8.33 7.70
CA VAL A 62 -5.95 8.84 9.09
C VAL A 62 -4.99 10.02 9.19
N LYS A 63 -3.85 9.99 8.49
CA LYS A 63 -2.82 11.02 8.62
C LYS A 63 -3.09 12.27 7.76
N ARG A 64 -3.87 12.12 6.68
CA ARG A 64 -4.16 13.20 5.73
C ARG A 64 -5.57 13.77 5.88
N TRP A 65 -6.46 13.05 6.56
CA TRP A 65 -7.70 13.62 7.05
C TRP A 65 -7.34 14.80 7.95
N PRO A 66 -7.83 16.02 7.68
CA PRO A 66 -7.74 17.07 8.68
C PRO A 66 -8.48 16.51 9.89
N ALA A 67 -7.80 16.32 11.01
CA ALA A 67 -8.52 16.28 12.28
C ALA A 67 -9.28 17.61 12.26
N ASP A 68 -10.60 17.52 12.04
CA ASP A 68 -11.48 18.67 12.12
C ASP A 68 -11.06 19.39 13.40
N GLU A 69 -10.70 20.66 13.29
CA GLU A 69 -10.25 21.44 14.44
C GLU A 69 -11.27 21.21 15.55
N ASP A 70 -10.82 20.52 16.60
CA ASP A 70 -11.51 20.35 17.87
C ASP A 70 -11.58 21.75 18.50
N GLY A 71 -12.48 22.57 17.99
CA GLY A 71 -12.97 23.79 18.63
C GLY A 71 -14.19 23.43 19.44
N GLU A 72 -13.99 22.72 20.54
CA GLU A 72 -14.90 22.76 21.68
C GLU A 72 -14.76 24.12 22.37
N ASP A 73 -15.76 24.98 22.27
CA ASP A 73 -16.04 26.16 23.12
C ASP A 73 -17.51 26.56 22.84
N GLU A 74 -18.52 26.00 23.52
CA GLU A 74 -19.10 26.47 24.79
C GLU A 74 -19.81 27.86 24.67
N ALA A 75 -21.13 27.88 24.95
CA ALA A 75 -22.03 29.01 25.29
C ALA A 75 -22.81 29.76 24.19
#